data_AF-R7W7F0-F1
#
_entry.id   AF-R7W7F0-F1
#
_cell.length_a   1.000
_cell.length_b   1.000
_cell.length_c   1.000
_cell.angle_alpha   90.00
_cell.angle_beta   90.00
_cell.angle_gamma   90.00
#
_symmetry.space_group_name_H-M   'P 1'
#
loop_
_entity.id
_entity.type
_entity.pdbx_description
1 polymer ?
#
loop_
_entity_poly.entity_id
_entity_poly.type
_entity_poly.pdbx_seq_one_letter_code
_entity_poly.pdbx_strand_id
1 'polypeptide(L)'
;MADDDQQWKVPPNVQELAAAGPEEPPSRYVVRDHDRPALAGAGGDVTDPIPVVDLGRLSCGDADEAAKLQSALQTWGLFLARKPTPPSSASSASSCTVLVSSSADPMAVGHGIEPGLLGEMMAVTRDFFNLPLEEKQRYTNLVGDKREYRIEGYGGDMVLSETQVLDWPHSDGGVLTVLLAETAGLQVLRDGEWHDVPVVPGALVVNLGDVVEVVSNGVLRSPVHRVVASAERGRVSVAAFYTVDPEREVEPAPELVSEERPRRYEKTKKSGDYVRELLESLARGERAIDKVKLV
;
A
#
# COMPACT_ATOMS: atom_id res chain seq x y z
N MET A 1 -34.59 -4.42 -27.36
CA MET A 1 -33.61 -5.51 -27.16
C MET A 1 -32.54 -4.92 -26.27
N ALA A 2 -32.34 -5.51 -25.09
CA ALA A 2 -31.57 -4.93 -24.00
C ALA A 2 -30.14 -4.61 -24.43
N ASP A 3 -29.74 -3.35 -24.31
CA ASP A 3 -28.34 -2.98 -24.18
C ASP A 3 -28.19 -2.58 -22.71
N ASP A 4 -27.77 -3.57 -21.93
CA ASP A 4 -27.62 -3.50 -20.49
C ASP A 4 -26.42 -2.60 -20.18
N ASP A 5 -26.64 -1.67 -19.25
CA ASP A 5 -25.76 -0.55 -18.92
C ASP A 5 -24.34 -1.02 -18.57
N GLN A 6 -23.36 -0.73 -19.43
CA GLN A 6 -21.95 -0.82 -19.05
C GLN A 6 -21.65 0.26 -17.98
N GLN A 7 -21.79 -0.12 -16.71
CA GLN A 7 -21.68 0.73 -15.52
C GLN A 7 -20.26 1.28 -15.27
N TRP A 8 -19.27 0.87 -16.06
CA TRP A 8 -17.87 1.32 -15.95
C TRP A 8 -17.26 1.58 -17.33
N LYS A 9 -16.22 2.41 -17.38
CA LYS A 9 -15.54 2.86 -18.60
C LYS A 9 -14.07 2.45 -18.60
N VAL A 10 -13.52 2.25 -19.78
CA VAL A 10 -12.08 1.99 -19.96
C VAL A 10 -11.30 3.29 -19.70
N PRO A 11 -10.40 3.33 -18.70
CA PRO A 11 -9.57 4.50 -18.47
C PRO A 11 -8.61 4.71 -19.65
N PRO A 12 -8.33 5.96 -20.06
CA PRO A 12 -7.30 6.22 -21.05
C PRO A 12 -5.93 5.86 -20.48
N ASN A 13 -5.01 5.44 -21.35
CA ASN A 13 -3.65 5.12 -20.92
C ASN A 13 -2.91 6.40 -20.55
N VAL A 14 -2.57 6.54 -19.26
CA VAL A 14 -1.93 7.75 -18.71
C VAL A 14 -0.47 7.91 -19.19
N GLN A 15 0.22 6.83 -19.55
CA GLN A 15 1.58 6.91 -20.09
C GLN A 15 1.57 7.52 -21.51
N GLU A 16 0.63 7.10 -22.36
CA GLU A 16 0.41 7.69 -23.69
C GLU A 16 -0.08 9.14 -23.60
N LEU A 17 -1.00 9.41 -22.67
CA LEU A 17 -1.49 10.77 -22.43
C LEU A 17 -0.35 11.71 -22.02
N ALA A 18 0.55 11.27 -21.14
CA ALA A 18 1.71 12.05 -20.74
C ALA A 18 2.71 12.21 -21.90
N ALA A 19 2.93 11.17 -22.70
CA ALA A 19 3.81 11.20 -23.87
C ALA A 19 3.32 12.16 -24.98
N ALA A 20 1.99 12.33 -25.10
CA ALA A 20 1.40 13.32 -26.00
C ALA A 20 1.68 14.78 -25.58
N GLY A 21 2.14 15.00 -24.35
CA GLY A 21 2.57 16.31 -23.84
C GLY A 21 1.47 17.38 -23.79
N PRO A 22 0.31 17.12 -23.15
CA PRO A 22 -0.72 18.14 -23.00
C PRO A 22 -0.21 19.30 -22.14
N GLU A 23 -0.64 20.52 -22.47
CA GLU A 23 -0.25 21.74 -21.75
C GLU A 23 -0.76 21.73 -20.29
N GLU A 24 -1.96 21.16 -20.07
CA GLU A 24 -2.52 20.89 -18.75
C GLU A 24 -3.08 19.46 -18.67
N PRO A 25 -2.96 18.77 -17.51
CA PRO A 25 -3.61 17.48 -17.30
C PRO A 25 -5.14 17.61 -17.44
N PRO A 26 -5.83 16.62 -18.04
CA PRO A 26 -7.29 16.66 -18.13
C PRO A 26 -7.92 16.82 -16.73
N SER A 27 -8.99 17.60 -16.63
CA SER A 27 -9.58 18.02 -15.35
C SER A 27 -9.93 16.86 -14.40
N ARG A 28 -10.26 15.69 -14.95
CA ARG A 28 -10.54 14.47 -14.17
C ARG A 28 -9.33 13.90 -13.41
N TYR A 29 -8.11 14.30 -13.75
CA TYR A 29 -6.87 13.96 -13.03
C TYR A 29 -6.43 15.06 -12.08
N VAL A 30 -7.20 16.16 -12.00
CA VAL A 30 -6.86 17.33 -11.19
C VAL A 30 -7.84 17.44 -10.04
N VAL A 31 -7.36 17.17 -8.84
CA VAL A 31 -8.09 17.42 -7.59
C VAL A 31 -7.72 18.81 -7.13
N ARG A 32 -8.69 19.72 -7.10
CA ARG A 32 -8.43 21.10 -6.65
C ARG A 32 -8.37 21.14 -5.13
N ASP A 33 -7.56 22.03 -4.58
CA ASP A 33 -7.31 22.06 -3.13
C ASP A 33 -8.57 22.38 -2.29
N HIS A 34 -9.60 23.00 -2.86
CA HIS A 34 -10.89 23.21 -2.20
C HIS A 34 -11.81 21.99 -2.19
N ASP A 35 -11.58 21.04 -3.12
CA ASP A 35 -12.30 19.77 -3.19
C ASP A 35 -11.62 18.71 -2.31
N ARG A 36 -10.40 18.98 -1.81
CA ARG A 36 -9.76 18.14 -0.80
C ARG A 36 -10.57 18.26 0.49
N PRO A 37 -10.96 17.14 1.12
CA PRO A 37 -11.67 17.17 2.39
C PRO A 37 -10.94 18.07 3.39
N ALA A 38 -11.68 18.96 4.05
CA ALA A 38 -11.13 19.78 5.13
C ALA A 38 -10.56 18.85 6.21
N LEU A 39 -9.24 18.93 6.39
CA LEU A 39 -8.51 18.15 7.38
C LEU A 39 -8.91 18.68 8.77
N ALA A 40 -9.82 17.99 9.44
CA ALA A 40 -10.21 18.32 10.80
C ALA A 40 -9.03 17.99 11.74
N GLY A 41 -8.34 19.00 12.27
CA GLY A 41 -7.34 18.80 13.31
C GLY A 41 -6.01 19.56 13.23
N ALA A 42 -5.89 20.61 12.40
CA ALA A 42 -4.68 21.45 12.37
C ALA A 42 -4.45 22.17 13.72
N GLY A 43 -3.76 21.48 14.63
CA GLY A 43 -3.61 21.88 16.02
C GLY A 43 -2.90 20.82 16.85
N GLY A 44 -1.73 20.37 16.41
CA GLY A 44 -0.86 19.48 17.18
C GLY A 44 0.60 19.66 16.78
N ASP A 45 1.39 20.28 17.65
CA ASP A 45 2.84 20.35 17.54
C ASP A 45 3.46 18.95 17.77
N VAL A 46 4.53 18.67 17.00
CA VAL A 46 5.30 17.41 16.90
C VAL A 46 4.61 16.25 16.15
N THR A 47 4.82 16.21 14.83
CA THR A 47 4.59 15.00 14.02
C THR A 47 5.71 14.01 14.30
N ASP A 48 5.44 12.89 14.97
CA ASP A 48 6.43 11.80 15.04
C ASP A 48 6.90 11.45 13.62
N PRO A 49 8.17 11.10 13.38
CA PRO A 49 8.57 10.58 12.08
C PRO A 49 7.98 9.19 11.84
N ILE A 50 7.78 8.84 10.56
CA ILE A 50 7.42 7.46 10.18
C ILE A 50 8.51 6.50 10.71
N PRO A 51 8.15 5.48 11.51
CA PRO A 51 9.11 4.61 12.16
C PRO A 51 9.91 3.82 11.15
N VAL A 52 11.20 3.68 11.47
CA VAL A 52 12.12 2.85 10.72
C VAL A 52 12.50 1.65 11.59
N VAL A 53 12.03 0.47 11.18
CA VAL A 53 12.19 -0.80 11.89
C VAL A 53 13.34 -1.60 11.31
N ASP A 54 14.20 -2.06 12.19
CA ASP A 54 15.31 -2.95 11.90
C ASP A 54 14.89 -4.42 12.07
N LEU A 55 14.63 -5.09 10.95
CA LEU A 55 14.20 -6.49 10.96
C LEU A 55 15.30 -7.46 11.41
N GLY A 56 16.57 -7.06 11.31
CA GLY A 56 17.70 -7.84 11.82
C GLY A 56 17.73 -7.85 13.35
N ARG A 57 17.60 -6.67 13.98
CA ARG A 57 17.46 -6.56 15.44
C ARG A 57 16.21 -7.27 15.94
N LEU A 58 15.08 -7.11 15.25
CA LEU A 58 13.83 -7.77 15.61
C LEU A 58 13.99 -9.29 15.61
N SER A 59 14.65 -9.85 14.60
CA SER A 59 14.95 -11.29 14.48
C SER A 59 15.91 -11.79 15.56
N CYS A 60 16.71 -10.91 16.17
CA CYS A 60 17.56 -11.22 17.32
C CYS A 60 16.80 -11.13 18.67
N GLY A 61 15.48 -10.87 18.66
CA GLY A 61 14.67 -10.75 19.87
C GLY A 61 14.87 -9.41 20.62
N ASP A 62 15.29 -8.36 19.91
CA ASP A 62 15.47 -7.04 20.49
C ASP A 62 14.12 -6.43 20.94
N ALA A 63 13.96 -6.27 22.26
CA ALA A 63 12.70 -5.82 22.86
C ALA A 63 12.36 -4.37 22.52
N ASP A 64 13.36 -3.49 22.38
CA ASP A 64 13.13 -2.09 22.03
C ASP A 64 12.67 -1.98 20.57
N GLU A 65 13.24 -2.80 19.68
CA GLU A 65 12.83 -2.85 18.28
C GLU A 65 11.44 -3.45 18.12
N ALA A 66 11.10 -4.47 18.92
CA ALA A 66 9.76 -5.03 18.98
C ALA A 66 8.71 -4.02 19.48
N ALA A 67 9.03 -3.26 20.53
CA ALA A 67 8.17 -2.20 21.05
C ALA A 67 7.97 -1.08 20.00
N LYS A 68 9.03 -0.71 19.27
CA LYS A 68 8.95 0.25 18.17
C LYS A 68 8.04 -0.25 17.04
N LEU A 69 8.18 -1.51 16.63
CA LEU A 69 7.29 -2.10 15.63
C LEU A 69 5.83 -2.07 16.11
N GLN A 70 5.57 -2.52 17.35
CA GLN A 70 4.22 -2.49 17.91
C GLN A 70 3.63 -1.08 17.89
N SER A 71 4.40 -0.08 18.33
CA SER A 71 3.98 1.33 18.30
C SER A 71 3.69 1.79 16.87
N ALA A 72 4.55 1.45 15.90
CA ALA A 72 4.35 1.81 14.50
C ALA A 72 3.04 1.23 13.93
N LEU A 73 2.75 -0.04 14.20
CA LEU A 73 1.53 -0.70 13.73
C LEU A 73 0.24 -0.16 14.37
N GLN A 74 0.33 0.35 15.61
CA GLN A 74 -0.80 0.93 16.34
C GLN A 74 -1.08 2.40 15.99
N THR A 75 -0.03 3.15 15.64
CA THR A 75 -0.11 4.60 15.42
C THR A 75 -0.15 4.95 13.94
N TRP A 76 0.79 4.41 13.17
CA TRP A 76 0.91 4.65 11.73
C TRP A 76 0.20 3.59 10.90
N GLY A 77 0.19 2.34 11.35
CA GLY A 77 -0.15 1.21 10.48
C GLY A 77 0.86 0.95 9.35
N LEU A 78 1.98 1.70 9.36
CA LEU A 78 3.02 1.73 8.32
C LEU A 78 4.38 1.95 8.97
N PHE A 79 5.41 1.31 8.42
CA PHE A 79 6.81 1.54 8.80
C PHE A 79 7.77 1.28 7.63
N LEU A 80 8.99 1.77 7.76
CA LEU A 80 10.08 1.47 6.84
C LEU A 80 10.93 0.32 7.38
N ALA A 81 11.05 -0.76 6.63
CA ALA A 81 11.92 -1.88 6.96
C ALA A 81 13.34 -1.64 6.41
N ARG A 82 14.36 -1.60 7.28
CA ARG A 82 15.77 -1.39 6.87
C ARG A 82 16.77 -2.33 7.56
N LYS A 83 18.06 -2.21 7.18
CA LYS A 83 19.25 -2.83 7.81
C LYS A 83 19.64 -2.18 9.16
N PRO A 84 20.30 -2.92 10.08
CA PRO A 84 21.07 -2.32 11.16
C PRO A 84 22.10 -1.32 10.66
N THR A 85 22.13 -0.18 11.33
CA THR A 85 23.35 0.64 11.39
C THR A 85 24.35 -0.16 12.22
N PRO A 86 25.58 -0.43 11.73
CA PRO A 86 26.59 -1.01 12.60
C PRO A 86 26.77 -0.08 13.81
N PRO A 87 26.78 -0.60 15.05
CA PRO A 87 26.94 0.23 16.22
C PRO A 87 28.28 0.97 16.13
N SER A 88 28.26 2.28 16.37
CA SER A 88 29.45 3.15 16.37
C SER A 88 30.41 2.88 17.54
N SER A 89 30.12 1.92 18.41
CA SER A 89 31.03 1.47 19.45
C SER A 89 30.73 0.02 19.82
N ALA A 90 31.73 -0.84 19.69
CA ALA A 90 31.68 -2.21 20.16
C ALA A 90 31.54 -2.24 21.69
N SER A 91 30.47 -2.85 22.20
CA SER A 91 30.50 -3.52 23.50
C SER A 91 29.33 -4.50 23.63
N SER A 92 29.67 -5.75 23.93
CA SER A 92 28.76 -6.85 24.33
C SER A 92 27.86 -7.45 23.24
N ALA A 93 28.46 -8.26 22.36
CA ALA A 93 27.72 -9.23 21.56
C ALA A 93 27.20 -10.36 22.46
N SER A 94 25.89 -10.38 22.74
CA SER A 94 25.21 -11.64 23.04
C SER A 94 25.00 -12.40 21.74
N SER A 95 25.41 -13.66 21.76
CA SER A 95 25.53 -14.59 20.65
C SER A 95 24.23 -14.77 19.86
N CYS A 96 24.03 -14.00 18.79
CA CYS A 96 23.08 -14.34 17.75
C CYS A 96 23.83 -15.02 16.60
N THR A 97 24.03 -16.34 16.73
CA THR A 97 24.65 -17.16 15.68
C THR A 97 23.61 -17.36 14.58
N VAL A 98 23.56 -16.46 13.60
CA VAL A 98 22.97 -16.78 12.30
C VAL A 98 23.81 -17.93 11.73
N LEU A 99 23.20 -19.09 11.48
CA LEU A 99 23.87 -20.17 10.75
C LEU A 99 24.13 -19.70 9.31
N VAL A 100 25.26 -19.04 9.11
CA VAL A 100 25.77 -18.68 7.79
C VAL A 100 26.41 -19.93 7.20
N SER A 101 25.70 -20.58 6.27
CA SER A 101 26.33 -21.54 5.37
C SER A 101 27.39 -20.81 4.53
N SER A 102 28.57 -21.41 4.41
CA SER A 102 29.78 -20.81 3.89
C SER A 102 29.72 -20.50 2.39
N SER A 103 29.56 -19.23 2.06
CA SER A 103 30.31 -18.55 0.98
C SER A 103 30.13 -17.05 1.20
N ALA A 104 31.21 -16.29 1.04
CA ALA A 104 31.26 -14.87 1.33
C ALA A 104 30.30 -14.08 0.44
N ASP A 105 29.12 -13.74 0.97
CA ASP A 105 28.28 -12.66 0.44
C ASP A 105 27.81 -11.79 1.60
N PRO A 106 28.06 -10.47 1.58
CA PRO A 106 27.51 -9.57 2.57
C PRO A 106 26.01 -9.46 2.32
N MET A 107 25.21 -10.27 3.05
CA MET A 107 23.75 -10.15 3.03
C MET A 107 23.36 -8.71 3.40
N ALA A 108 23.04 -7.96 2.35
CA ALA A 108 22.72 -6.56 2.41
C ALA A 108 21.19 -6.43 2.46
N VAL A 109 20.77 -5.50 3.30
CA VAL A 109 19.41 -5.23 3.78
C VAL A 109 18.86 -6.19 4.85
N GLY A 110 18.45 -5.61 6.00
CA GLY A 110 17.95 -6.33 7.17
C GLY A 110 16.65 -7.10 6.97
N HIS A 111 15.99 -6.95 5.82
CA HIS A 111 14.89 -7.82 5.40
C HIS A 111 15.38 -9.12 4.72
N GLY A 112 16.69 -9.29 4.51
CA GLY A 112 17.28 -10.53 3.96
C GLY A 112 17.08 -10.73 2.45
N ILE A 113 16.65 -9.69 1.73
CA ILE A 113 16.49 -9.73 0.26
C ILE A 113 17.70 -9.03 -0.35
N GLU A 114 18.35 -9.72 -1.28
CA GLU A 114 19.56 -9.25 -1.92
C GLU A 114 19.32 -7.92 -2.67
N PRO A 115 20.19 -6.88 -2.52
CA PRO A 115 20.00 -5.62 -3.22
C PRO A 115 20.02 -5.75 -4.74
N GLY A 116 20.81 -6.69 -5.28
CA GLY A 116 20.85 -6.97 -6.71
C GLY A 116 19.48 -7.40 -7.22
N LEU A 117 18.80 -8.29 -6.49
CA LEU A 117 17.44 -8.71 -6.81
C LEU A 117 16.43 -7.55 -6.80
N LEU A 118 16.46 -6.66 -5.80
CA LEU A 118 15.58 -5.49 -5.79
C LEU A 118 15.85 -4.56 -6.98
N GLY A 119 17.12 -4.35 -7.32
CA GLY A 119 17.51 -3.58 -8.50
C GLY A 119 17.04 -4.21 -9.80
N GLU A 120 17.16 -5.53 -9.93
CA GLU A 120 16.70 -6.30 -11.09
C GLU A 120 15.17 -6.25 -11.21
N MET A 121 14.43 -6.40 -10.12
CA MET A 121 12.97 -6.24 -10.11
C MET A 121 12.54 -4.87 -10.66
N MET A 122 13.19 -3.79 -10.22
CA MET A 122 12.91 -2.44 -10.74
C MET A 122 13.32 -2.29 -12.21
N ALA A 123 14.44 -2.87 -12.62
CA ALA A 123 14.89 -2.84 -14.02
C ALA A 123 13.88 -3.55 -14.94
N VAL A 124 13.51 -4.80 -14.63
CA VAL A 124 12.52 -5.58 -15.39
C VAL A 124 11.17 -4.87 -15.45
N THR A 125 10.74 -4.26 -14.33
CA THR A 125 9.48 -3.49 -14.30
C THR A 125 9.53 -2.31 -15.26
N ARG A 126 10.63 -1.54 -15.28
CA ARG A 126 10.80 -0.43 -16.25
C ARG A 126 10.83 -0.92 -17.68
N ASP A 127 11.56 -1.98 -17.95
CA ASP A 127 11.68 -2.55 -19.29
C ASP A 127 10.30 -2.95 -19.83
N PHE A 128 9.45 -3.57 -18.99
CA PHE A 128 8.06 -3.86 -19.36
C PHE A 128 7.27 -2.59 -19.72
N PHE A 129 7.33 -1.54 -18.90
CA PHE A 129 6.60 -0.30 -19.18
C PHE A 129 7.15 0.48 -20.39
N ASN A 130 8.39 0.21 -20.80
CA ASN A 130 9.02 0.77 -22.00
C ASN A 130 8.69 -0.02 -23.29
N LEU A 131 8.04 -1.18 -23.19
CA LEU A 131 7.55 -1.91 -24.37
C LEU A 131 6.50 -1.09 -25.14
N PRO A 132 6.33 -1.34 -26.46
CA PRO A 132 5.23 -0.79 -27.24
C PRO A 132 3.87 -1.06 -26.58
N LEU A 133 2.93 -0.13 -26.76
CA LEU A 133 1.61 -0.22 -26.16
C LEU A 133 0.90 -1.52 -26.54
N GLU A 134 1.04 -1.97 -27.80
CA GLU A 134 0.44 -3.19 -28.33
C GLU A 134 0.93 -4.44 -27.58
N GLU A 135 2.21 -4.48 -27.20
CA GLU A 135 2.80 -5.58 -26.44
C GLU A 135 2.27 -5.59 -24.99
N LYS A 136 2.22 -4.41 -24.35
CA LYS A 136 1.67 -4.28 -22.99
C LYS A 136 0.18 -4.64 -22.94
N GLN A 137 -0.59 -4.25 -23.96
CA GLN A 137 -2.02 -4.54 -24.08
C GLN A 137 -2.35 -6.02 -24.23
N ARG A 138 -1.39 -6.89 -24.60
CA ARG A 138 -1.61 -8.35 -24.58
C ARG A 138 -1.88 -8.89 -23.18
N TYR A 139 -1.43 -8.17 -22.16
CA TYR A 139 -1.61 -8.52 -20.76
C TYR A 139 -2.74 -7.72 -20.10
N THR A 140 -3.64 -7.11 -20.89
CA THR A 140 -4.69 -6.21 -20.41
C THR A 140 -5.51 -6.81 -19.25
N ASN A 141 -5.84 -5.97 -18.26
CA ASN A 141 -6.78 -6.32 -17.19
C ASN A 141 -8.26 -6.29 -17.65
N LEU A 142 -8.50 -6.00 -18.93
CA LEU A 142 -9.81 -6.00 -19.58
C LEU A 142 -9.97 -7.22 -20.48
N VAL A 143 -10.95 -8.08 -20.19
CA VAL A 143 -11.22 -9.31 -20.94
C VAL A 143 -12.59 -9.28 -21.64
N GLY A 144 -12.87 -10.31 -22.44
CA GLY A 144 -14.18 -10.45 -23.10
C GLY A 144 -14.50 -9.29 -24.03
N ASP A 145 -13.53 -8.87 -24.87
CA ASP A 145 -13.65 -7.69 -25.74
C ASP A 145 -13.84 -6.38 -24.96
N LYS A 146 -13.08 -6.24 -23.86
CA LYS A 146 -13.09 -5.09 -22.93
C LYS A 146 -14.40 -4.88 -22.17
N ARG A 147 -15.22 -5.93 -22.03
CA ARG A 147 -16.51 -5.88 -21.34
C ARG A 147 -16.46 -6.37 -19.90
N GLU A 148 -15.36 -6.99 -19.49
CA GLU A 148 -15.15 -7.50 -18.13
C GLU A 148 -13.82 -6.97 -17.57
N TYR A 149 -13.84 -6.48 -16.34
CA TYR A 149 -12.66 -6.04 -15.59
C TYR A 149 -12.14 -7.19 -14.72
N ARG A 150 -10.82 -7.39 -14.70
CA ARG A 150 -10.12 -8.26 -13.77
C ARG A 150 -9.10 -7.45 -12.99
N ILE A 151 -8.80 -7.92 -11.78
CA ILE A 151 -7.81 -7.30 -10.90
C ILE A 151 -6.41 -7.48 -11.47
N GLU A 152 -6.15 -8.64 -12.08
CA GLU A 152 -4.86 -8.99 -12.65
C GLU A 152 -4.75 -8.49 -14.10
N GLY A 153 -3.58 -7.94 -14.43
CA GLY A 153 -3.22 -7.52 -15.78
C GLY A 153 -2.67 -6.09 -15.84
N TYR A 154 -2.34 -5.66 -17.05
CA TYR A 154 -1.89 -4.33 -17.40
C TYR A 154 -3.10 -3.42 -17.65
N GLY A 155 -3.18 -2.30 -16.95
CA GLY A 155 -4.25 -1.33 -17.12
C GLY A 155 -4.33 -0.37 -15.94
N GLY A 156 -5.43 0.37 -15.89
CA GLY A 156 -5.79 1.20 -14.73
C GLY A 156 -6.95 0.59 -13.96
N ASP A 157 -7.24 1.20 -12.81
CA ASP A 157 -8.39 0.85 -11.98
C ASP A 157 -9.73 1.15 -12.67
N MET A 158 -10.80 0.59 -12.11
CA MET A 158 -12.15 0.80 -12.57
C MET A 158 -12.56 2.27 -12.48
N VAL A 159 -13.12 2.81 -13.56
CA VAL A 159 -13.70 4.15 -13.64
C VAL A 159 -15.20 4.02 -13.83
N LEU A 160 -16.00 4.66 -12.97
CA LEU A 160 -17.46 4.59 -13.02
C LEU A 160 -18.06 5.63 -13.97
N SER A 161 -17.42 6.79 -14.16
CA SER A 161 -17.92 7.82 -15.06
C SER A 161 -16.82 8.66 -15.71
N GLU A 162 -17.14 9.33 -16.83
CA GLU A 162 -16.19 10.22 -17.52
C GLU A 162 -15.88 11.50 -16.74
N THR A 163 -16.81 11.92 -15.88
CA THR A 163 -16.68 13.11 -15.02
C THR A 163 -16.06 12.80 -13.67
N GLN A 164 -15.77 11.54 -13.37
CA GLN A 164 -15.16 11.12 -12.13
C GLN A 164 -13.76 11.72 -11.99
N VAL A 165 -13.55 12.46 -10.90
CA VAL A 165 -12.22 12.85 -10.45
C VAL A 165 -11.51 11.62 -9.90
N LEU A 166 -10.33 11.35 -10.42
CA LEU A 166 -9.51 10.19 -10.06
C LEU A 166 -8.54 10.59 -8.94
N ASP A 167 -9.08 10.70 -7.71
CA ASP A 167 -8.30 10.79 -6.47
C ASP A 167 -8.53 9.51 -5.66
N TRP A 168 -7.45 8.80 -5.34
CA TRP A 168 -7.54 7.47 -4.76
C TRP A 168 -6.90 7.32 -3.37
N PRO A 169 -7.24 8.16 -2.37
CA PRO A 169 -7.03 7.80 -0.97
C PRO A 169 -7.71 6.47 -0.64
N HIS A 170 -6.97 5.48 -0.15
CA HIS A 170 -7.52 4.18 0.22
C HIS A 170 -6.72 3.51 1.33
N SER A 171 -7.31 2.47 1.91
CA SER A 171 -6.61 1.47 2.72
C SER A 171 -6.53 0.16 1.94
N ASP A 172 -5.53 -0.68 2.22
CA ASP A 172 -5.37 -1.94 1.52
C ASP A 172 -6.31 -3.00 2.09
N GLY A 173 -7.00 -3.77 1.25
CA GLY A 173 -7.94 -4.80 1.74
C GLY A 173 -7.30 -6.10 2.25
N GLY A 174 -5.96 -6.22 2.17
CA GLY A 174 -5.22 -7.43 2.52
C GLY A 174 -4.76 -7.51 3.98
N VAL A 175 -3.76 -8.34 4.24
CA VAL A 175 -3.07 -8.47 5.54
C VAL A 175 -1.92 -7.46 5.63
N LEU A 176 -1.03 -7.48 4.65
CA LEU A 176 0.20 -6.71 4.63
C LEU A 176 0.55 -6.36 3.19
N THR A 177 1.04 -5.14 2.96
CA THR A 177 1.63 -4.71 1.70
C THR A 177 3.11 -4.42 1.91
N VAL A 178 3.94 -4.92 1.00
CA VAL A 178 5.38 -4.63 0.95
C VAL A 178 5.66 -3.88 -0.34
N LEU A 179 6.13 -2.65 -0.22
CA LEU A 179 6.33 -1.73 -1.33
C LEU A 179 7.80 -1.39 -1.51
N LEU A 180 8.29 -1.64 -2.72
CA LEU A 180 9.57 -1.15 -3.24
C LEU A 180 9.32 0.12 -4.05
N ALA A 181 9.81 1.26 -3.54
CA ALA A 181 9.67 2.57 -4.16
C ALA A 181 11.03 3.26 -4.31
N GLU A 182 11.28 3.88 -5.46
CA GLU A 182 12.54 4.59 -5.76
C GLU A 182 12.43 6.11 -5.70
N THR A 183 11.20 6.64 -5.70
CA THR A 183 10.94 8.09 -5.76
C THR A 183 9.83 8.47 -4.80
N ALA A 184 9.86 9.72 -4.34
CA ALA A 184 8.86 10.24 -3.43
C ALA A 184 7.49 10.34 -4.12
N GLY A 185 6.42 10.32 -3.32
CA GLY A 185 5.05 10.49 -3.79
C GLY A 185 4.01 9.76 -2.96
N LEU A 186 4.41 8.71 -2.22
CA LEU A 186 3.52 8.07 -1.26
C LEU A 186 3.27 8.99 -0.08
N GLN A 187 2.00 9.18 0.27
CA GLN A 187 1.55 9.90 1.45
C GLN A 187 0.63 9.03 2.29
N VAL A 188 0.74 9.12 3.61
CA VAL A 188 -0.13 8.46 4.57
C VAL A 188 -0.92 9.49 5.37
N LEU A 189 -2.21 9.24 5.59
CA LEU A 189 -3.07 10.09 6.40
C LEU A 189 -2.96 9.68 7.87
N ARG A 190 -2.53 10.60 8.73
CA ARG A 190 -2.48 10.42 10.18
C ARG A 190 -2.99 11.69 10.86
N ASP A 191 -3.87 11.52 11.86
CA ASP A 191 -4.39 12.62 12.69
C ASP A 191 -5.01 13.77 11.85
N GLY A 192 -5.60 13.41 10.72
CA GLY A 192 -6.18 14.36 9.77
C GLY A 192 -5.17 14.99 8.82
N GLU A 193 -3.87 14.74 8.94
CA GLU A 193 -2.84 15.33 8.09
C GLU A 193 -2.18 14.32 7.15
N TRP A 194 -1.81 14.78 5.95
CA TRP A 194 -1.08 13.97 4.97
C TRP A 194 0.42 14.09 5.23
N HIS A 195 1.08 12.97 5.50
CA HIS A 195 2.52 12.90 5.72
C HIS A 195 3.21 12.20 4.55
N ASP A 196 4.28 12.80 4.03
CA ASP A 196 5.13 12.17 3.02
C ASP A 196 5.88 10.98 3.61
N VAL A 197 5.82 9.84 2.90
CA VAL A 197 6.65 8.67 3.24
C VAL A 197 8.03 8.87 2.62
N PRO A 198 9.11 8.92 3.44
CA PRO A 198 10.43 9.20 2.90
C PRO A 198 10.97 7.99 2.12
N VAL A 199 11.67 8.28 1.03
CA VAL A 199 12.40 7.26 0.28
C VAL A 199 13.75 7.04 0.95
N VAL A 200 13.94 5.86 1.53
CA VAL A 200 15.21 5.45 2.12
C VAL A 200 15.83 4.39 1.20
N PRO A 201 17.06 4.62 0.67
CA PRO A 201 17.71 3.66 -0.23
C PRO A 201 17.81 2.27 0.38
N GLY A 202 17.29 1.28 -0.34
CA GLY A 202 17.25 -0.11 0.11
C GLY A 202 16.31 -0.37 1.27
N ALA A 203 15.40 0.53 1.64
CA ALA A 203 14.31 0.21 2.55
C ALA A 203 13.07 -0.22 1.77
N LEU A 204 12.26 -1.07 2.39
CA LEU A 204 10.91 -1.38 1.92
C LEU A 204 9.90 -0.64 2.79
N VAL A 205 8.86 -0.09 2.18
CA VAL A 205 7.70 0.40 2.93
C VAL A 205 6.82 -0.80 3.22
N VAL A 206 6.37 -0.93 4.47
CA VAL A 206 5.47 -1.99 4.89
C VAL A 206 4.26 -1.37 5.55
N ASN A 207 3.05 -1.68 5.08
CA ASN A 207 1.81 -1.24 5.71
C ASN A 207 0.83 -2.39 5.91
N LEU A 208 0.01 -2.25 6.95
CA LEU A 208 -1.08 -3.19 7.23
C LEU A 208 -2.26 -2.95 6.29
N GLY A 209 -3.06 -3.99 6.11
CA GLY A 209 -4.36 -3.88 5.46
C GLY A 209 -5.54 -4.13 6.41
N ASP A 210 -6.73 -3.98 5.87
CA ASP A 210 -8.02 -4.01 6.55
C ASP A 210 -8.25 -5.34 7.27
N VAL A 211 -7.73 -6.47 6.75
CA VAL A 211 -7.81 -7.77 7.43
C VAL A 211 -7.17 -7.70 8.82
N VAL A 212 -6.01 -7.05 8.95
CA VAL A 212 -5.31 -6.96 10.24
C VAL A 212 -6.04 -6.00 11.19
N GLU A 213 -6.58 -4.90 10.67
CA GLU A 213 -7.40 -3.99 11.49
C GLU A 213 -8.65 -4.70 12.03
N VAL A 214 -9.37 -5.45 11.19
CA VAL A 214 -10.55 -6.22 11.58
C VAL A 214 -10.20 -7.30 12.61
N VAL A 215 -9.21 -8.17 12.31
CA VAL A 215 -8.80 -9.27 13.22
C VAL A 215 -8.35 -8.72 14.56
N SER A 216 -7.62 -7.59 14.55
CA SER A 216 -7.12 -6.96 15.78
C SER A 216 -8.18 -6.17 16.55
N ASN A 217 -9.43 -6.15 16.09
CA ASN A 217 -10.52 -5.34 16.63
C ASN A 217 -10.14 -3.84 16.74
N GLY A 218 -9.38 -3.34 15.77
CA GLY A 218 -8.93 -1.95 15.69
C GLY A 218 -7.78 -1.60 16.63
N VAL A 219 -7.06 -2.59 17.17
CA VAL A 219 -5.81 -2.35 17.93
C VAL A 219 -4.68 -1.94 16.98
N LEU A 220 -4.59 -2.60 15.83
CA LEU A 220 -3.68 -2.24 14.76
C LEU A 220 -4.45 -1.48 13.68
N ARG A 221 -3.78 -0.56 12.98
CA ARG A 221 -4.42 0.32 12.00
C ARG A 221 -4.07 -0.06 10.58
N SER A 222 -5.07 -0.06 9.71
CA SER A 222 -4.95 -0.06 8.26
C SER A 222 -4.89 1.41 7.80
N PRO A 223 -3.70 1.91 7.38
CA PRO A 223 -3.54 3.32 7.05
C PRO A 223 -4.26 3.69 5.75
N VAL A 224 -4.93 4.84 5.77
CA VAL A 224 -5.35 5.50 4.54
C VAL A 224 -4.12 6.15 3.93
N HIS A 225 -3.83 5.84 2.67
CA HIS A 225 -2.69 6.35 1.95
C HIS A 225 -3.09 6.73 0.52
N ARG A 226 -2.25 7.56 -0.11
CA ARG A 226 -2.40 7.98 -1.51
C ARG A 226 -1.06 8.17 -2.16
N VAL A 227 -1.04 8.32 -3.48
CA VAL A 227 0.19 8.64 -4.21
C VAL A 227 0.00 9.90 -5.03
N VAL A 228 0.80 10.93 -4.76
CA VAL A 228 0.74 12.21 -5.49
C VAL A 228 1.56 12.14 -6.77
N ALA A 229 1.05 12.79 -7.83
CA ALA A 229 1.75 12.90 -9.11
C ALA A 229 2.89 13.93 -9.03
N SER A 230 3.94 13.71 -9.84
CA SER A 230 5.04 14.65 -10.04
C SER A 230 5.01 15.16 -11.48
N ALA A 231 5.16 16.47 -11.66
CA ALA A 231 5.30 17.07 -12.98
C ALA A 231 6.70 16.89 -13.60
N GLU A 232 7.70 16.56 -12.78
CA GLU A 232 9.10 16.51 -13.22
C GLU A 232 9.52 15.12 -13.72
N ARG A 233 8.94 14.06 -13.16
CA ARG A 233 9.41 12.70 -13.41
C ARG A 233 8.28 11.67 -13.30
N GLY A 234 8.31 10.69 -14.18
CA GLY A 234 7.58 9.44 -14.00
C GLY A 234 8.16 8.65 -12.81
N ARG A 235 7.36 7.76 -12.24
CA ARG A 235 7.76 6.87 -11.16
C ARG A 235 7.33 5.45 -11.44
N VAL A 236 8.09 4.51 -10.93
CA VAL A 236 7.76 3.09 -10.90
C VAL A 236 7.89 2.62 -9.45
N SER A 237 7.00 1.73 -9.05
CA SER A 237 7.06 1.03 -7.77
C SER A 237 6.52 -0.38 -7.94
N VAL A 238 6.98 -1.29 -7.10
CA VAL A 238 6.50 -2.67 -7.07
C VAL A 238 5.88 -2.92 -5.70
N ALA A 239 4.60 -3.27 -5.68
CA ALA A 239 3.87 -3.62 -4.46
C ALA A 239 3.57 -5.12 -4.45
N ALA A 240 3.90 -5.79 -3.35
CA ALA A 240 3.51 -7.17 -3.08
C ALA A 240 2.45 -7.19 -2.00
N PHE A 241 1.28 -7.77 -2.32
CA PHE A 241 0.14 -7.86 -1.41
C PHE A 241 0.07 -9.27 -0.81
N TYR A 242 0.02 -9.35 0.52
CA TYR A 242 -0.23 -10.57 1.25
C TYR A 242 -1.69 -10.56 1.71
N THR A 243 -2.46 -11.53 1.26
CA THR A 243 -3.89 -11.64 1.52
C THR A 243 -4.21 -12.97 2.21
N VAL A 244 -5.47 -13.14 2.63
CA VAL A 244 -5.97 -14.43 3.09
C VAL A 244 -6.62 -15.20 1.93
N ASP A 245 -6.91 -16.48 2.17
CA ASP A 245 -7.66 -17.32 1.22
C ASP A 245 -8.94 -16.57 0.74
N PRO A 246 -9.18 -16.46 -0.59
CA PRO A 246 -10.32 -15.72 -1.13
C PRO A 246 -11.67 -16.24 -0.64
N GLU A 247 -11.76 -17.51 -0.21
CA GLU A 247 -12.99 -18.12 0.30
C GLU A 247 -13.20 -17.90 1.80
N ARG A 248 -12.23 -17.28 2.49
CA ARG A 248 -12.24 -17.08 3.93
C ARG A 248 -12.87 -15.75 4.31
N GLU A 249 -13.73 -15.79 5.32
CA GLU A 249 -14.24 -14.60 5.99
C GLU A 249 -13.30 -14.20 7.14
N VAL A 250 -13.28 -12.91 7.44
CA VAL A 250 -12.43 -12.33 8.49
C VAL A 250 -13.34 -11.69 9.53
N GLU A 251 -12.99 -11.83 10.81
CA GLU A 251 -13.69 -11.19 11.90
C GLU A 251 -12.74 -10.91 13.07
N PRO A 252 -13.12 -10.04 14.04
CA PRO A 252 -12.32 -9.81 15.24
C PRO A 252 -11.97 -11.10 15.97
N ALA A 253 -10.69 -11.24 16.33
CA ALA A 253 -10.22 -12.36 17.13
C ALA A 253 -10.96 -12.36 18.50
N PRO A 254 -11.54 -13.50 18.93
CA PRO A 254 -12.31 -13.55 20.18
C PRO A 254 -11.51 -13.08 21.40
N GLU A 255 -10.21 -13.35 21.44
CA GLU A 255 -9.29 -12.94 22.51
C GLU A 255 -9.09 -11.41 22.58
N LEU A 256 -9.44 -10.70 21.51
CA LEU A 256 -9.33 -9.24 21.43
C LEU A 256 -10.69 -8.54 21.60
N VAL A 257 -11.76 -9.29 21.89
CA VAL A 257 -13.08 -8.76 22.22
C VAL A 257 -13.35 -8.97 23.71
N SER A 258 -13.77 -7.90 24.39
CA SER A 258 -14.09 -7.92 25.82
C SER A 258 -15.10 -6.82 26.15
N GLU A 259 -15.58 -6.75 27.40
CA GLU A 259 -16.41 -5.64 27.87
C GLU A 259 -15.68 -4.28 27.75
N GLU A 260 -14.37 -4.25 27.99
CA GLU A 260 -13.54 -3.04 27.88
C GLU A 260 -13.21 -2.65 26.44
N ARG A 261 -13.23 -3.64 25.53
CA ARG A 261 -13.04 -3.46 24.09
C ARG A 261 -14.12 -4.24 23.34
N PRO A 262 -15.34 -3.68 23.23
CA PRO A 262 -16.43 -4.34 22.53
C PRO A 262 -16.08 -4.57 21.07
N ARG A 263 -16.81 -5.48 20.43
CA ARG A 263 -16.65 -5.77 19.00
C ARG A 263 -16.87 -4.49 18.18
N ARG A 264 -15.90 -4.13 17.34
CA ARG A 264 -15.94 -2.93 16.49
C ARG A 264 -16.23 -3.22 15.03
N TYR A 265 -16.10 -4.47 14.61
CA TYR A 265 -16.29 -4.88 13.23
C TYR A 265 -17.19 -6.11 13.16
N GLU A 266 -18.10 -6.11 12.20
CA GLU A 266 -18.82 -7.29 11.75
C GLU A 266 -17.88 -8.26 11.04
N LYS A 267 -18.38 -9.47 10.81
CA LYS A 267 -17.71 -10.42 9.93
C LYS A 267 -17.70 -9.87 8.50
N THR A 268 -16.54 -9.90 7.85
CA THR A 268 -16.41 -9.48 6.45
C THR A 268 -17.10 -10.46 5.53
N LYS A 269 -17.35 -10.03 4.29
CA LYS A 269 -17.54 -10.97 3.18
C LYS A 269 -16.31 -11.89 3.04
N LYS A 270 -16.44 -12.96 2.26
CA LYS A 270 -15.30 -13.74 1.79
C LYS A 270 -14.23 -12.82 1.21
N SER A 271 -12.96 -13.09 1.47
CA SER A 271 -11.87 -12.18 1.11
C SER A 271 -11.83 -11.82 -0.37
N GLY A 272 -12.20 -12.73 -1.28
CA GLY A 272 -12.31 -12.44 -2.71
C GLY A 272 -13.40 -11.41 -3.02
N ASP A 273 -14.57 -11.55 -2.38
CA ASP A 273 -15.68 -10.59 -2.51
C ASP A 273 -15.37 -9.26 -1.80
N TYR A 274 -14.62 -9.30 -0.71
CA TYR A 274 -14.16 -8.13 0.01
C TYR A 274 -13.20 -7.29 -0.85
N VAL A 275 -12.27 -7.92 -1.57
CA VAL A 275 -11.38 -7.21 -2.50
C VAL A 275 -12.18 -6.59 -3.66
N ARG A 276 -13.23 -7.26 -4.15
CA ARG A 276 -14.13 -6.64 -5.15
C ARG A 276 -14.82 -5.41 -4.58
N GLU A 277 -15.35 -5.52 -3.37
CA GLU A 277 -15.97 -4.40 -2.66
C GLU A 277 -14.98 -3.27 -2.39
N LEU A 278 -13.70 -3.57 -2.12
CA LEU A 278 -12.64 -2.58 -1.99
C LEU A 278 -12.53 -1.74 -3.27
N LEU A 279 -12.44 -2.39 -4.43
CA LEU A 279 -12.33 -1.70 -5.71
C LEU A 279 -13.57 -0.87 -6.03
N GLU A 280 -14.76 -1.39 -5.75
CA GLU A 280 -16.02 -0.65 -5.92
C GLU A 280 -16.17 0.53 -4.95
N SER A 281 -15.63 0.40 -3.74
CA SER A 281 -15.64 1.47 -2.73
C SER A 281 -14.62 2.54 -3.09
N LEU A 282 -13.41 2.14 -3.46
CA LEU A 282 -12.37 3.01 -3.99
C LEU A 282 -12.92 3.84 -5.15
N ALA A 283 -13.56 3.19 -6.12
CA ALA A 283 -14.19 3.82 -7.27
C ALA A 283 -15.29 4.85 -6.90
N ARG A 284 -15.81 4.83 -5.67
CA ARG A 284 -16.78 5.79 -5.13
C ARG A 284 -16.18 6.78 -4.12
N GLY A 285 -14.88 6.71 -3.85
CA GLY A 285 -14.23 7.50 -2.79
C GLY A 285 -14.64 7.06 -1.37
N GLU A 286 -15.14 5.84 -1.22
CA GLU A 286 -15.53 5.23 0.05
C GLU A 286 -14.47 4.22 0.50
N ARG A 287 -14.46 3.88 1.79
CA ARG A 287 -13.63 2.79 2.33
C ARG A 287 -14.47 1.54 2.55
N ALA A 288 -14.00 0.39 2.06
CA ALA A 288 -14.71 -0.88 2.25
C ALA A 288 -14.79 -1.28 3.74
N ILE A 289 -13.74 -1.03 4.53
CA ILE A 289 -13.73 -1.33 5.97
C ILE A 289 -14.81 -0.58 6.76
N ASP A 290 -15.24 0.60 6.32
CA ASP A 290 -16.30 1.36 7.01
C ASP A 290 -17.67 0.67 6.90
N LYS A 291 -17.88 -0.19 5.89
CA LYS A 291 -19.12 -0.96 5.71
C LYS A 291 -19.28 -2.12 6.68
N VAL A 292 -18.17 -2.62 7.23
CA VAL A 292 -18.15 -3.68 8.24
C VAL A 292 -17.93 -3.12 9.64
N LYS A 293 -17.82 -1.80 9.80
CA LYS A 293 -17.60 -1.17 11.10
C LYS A 293 -18.92 -1.00 11.84
N LEU A 294 -18.93 -1.36 13.12
CA LEU A 294 -20.05 -1.17 14.02
C LEU A 294 -20.07 0.27 14.57
N VAL A 295 -21.27 0.85 14.60
CA VAL A 295 -21.55 2.20 15.12
C VAL A 295 -21.92 2.12 16.60
#